data_AF-A0A383A225-F1
#
_entry.id   AF-A0A383A225-F1
#
_cell.length_a   1.000
_cell.length_b   1.000
_cell.length_c   1.000
_cell.angle_alpha   90.00
_cell.angle_beta   90.00
_cell.angle_gamma   90.00
#
_symmetry.space_group_name_H-M   'P 1'
#
loop_
_entity.id
_entity.type
_entity.pdbx_description
1 polymer ?
#
loop_
_entity_poly.entity_id
_entity_poly.type
_entity_poly.pdbx_seq_one_letter_code
_entity_poly.pdbx_strand_id
1 'polypeptide(L)' 'RQQVIDDSAMTRELAIEILGLSEPAVKDKVVKAHRQLMQGLHPDRGGSDYLAKKINMAKDYLLKELQ' A
#
# COMPACT_ATOMS: atom_id res chain seq x y z
N ARG A 1 -15.09 5.35 15.29
CA ARG A 1 -15.31 6.10 14.02
C ARG A 1 -14.74 5.24 12.91
N GLN A 2 -15.58 4.61 12.10
CA GLN A 2 -15.11 4.01 10.86
C GLN A 2 -14.81 5.20 9.93
N GLN A 3 -13.53 5.52 9.71
CA GLN A 3 -13.19 6.45 8.63
C GLN A 3 -13.62 5.77 7.34
N VAL A 4 -14.61 6.35 6.68
CA VAL A 4 -14.95 6.00 5.31
C VAL A 4 -13.76 6.49 4.50
N ILE A 5 -12.84 5.58 4.22
CA ILE A 5 -11.69 5.87 3.37
C ILE A 5 -12.27 6.09 1.98
N ASP A 6 -12.28 7.35 1.56
CA ASP A 6 -12.59 7.70 0.18
C ASP A 6 -11.47 7.12 -0.70
N ASP A 7 -11.76 5.97 -1.29
CA ASP A 7 -10.86 5.20 -2.14
C ASP A 7 -10.50 5.91 -3.46
N SER A 8 -11.09 7.08 -3.73
CA SER A 8 -10.90 7.84 -4.97
C SER A 8 -9.53 8.53 -5.07
N ALA A 9 -8.90 8.86 -3.93
CA ALA A 9 -7.58 9.49 -3.89
C ALA A 9 -6.64 8.82 -2.89
N MET A 10 -5.41 8.52 -3.32
CA MET A 10 -4.38 7.97 -2.43
C MET A 10 -3.85 9.09 -1.52
N THR A 11 -3.94 8.89 -0.20
CA THR A 11 -3.33 9.76 0.81
C THR A 11 -2.18 9.05 1.51
N ARG A 12 -1.37 9.79 2.29
CA ARG A 12 -0.26 9.23 3.07
C ARG A 12 -0.75 8.23 4.12
N GLU A 13 -1.81 8.57 4.85
CA GLU A 13 -2.42 7.71 5.87
C GLU A 13 -2.96 6.43 5.23
N LEU A 14 -3.68 6.55 4.12
CA LEU A 14 -4.21 5.40 3.38
C LEU A 14 -3.09 4.51 2.84
N ALA A 15 -2.03 5.08 2.29
CA ALA A 15 -0.92 4.32 1.76
C ALA A 15 -0.18 3.53 2.86
N ILE A 16 -0.04 4.12 4.05
CA ILE A 16 0.53 3.46 5.23
C ILE A 16 -0.37 2.32 5.71
N GLU A 17 -1.68 2.55 5.76
CA GLU A 17 -2.66 1.53 6.15
C GLU A 17 -2.68 0.35 5.17
N ILE A 18 -2.74 0.62 3.86
CA ILE A 18 -2.70 -0.41 2.80
C ILE A 18 -1.44 -1.26 2.90
N LEU A 19 -0.30 -0.66 3.21
CA LEU A 19 0.97 -1.38 3.36
C LEU A 19 1.15 -2.00 4.76
N GLY A 20 0.21 -1.81 5.68
CA GLY A 20 0.32 -2.31 7.06
C GLY A 20 1.52 -1.72 7.81
N LEU A 21 1.88 -0.47 7.50
CA LEU A 21 3.01 0.21 8.10
C LEU A 21 2.59 1.04 9.31
N SER A 22 3.58 1.47 10.09
CA SER A 22 3.41 2.48 11.13
C SER A 22 4.42 3.60 10.93
N GLU A 23 4.10 4.77 11.44
CA GLU A 23 5.00 5.93 11.40
C GLU A 23 6.23 5.76 12.30
N PRO A 24 7.39 6.33 11.92
CA PRO A 24 7.66 6.92 10.62
C PRO A 24 7.84 5.85 9.54
N ALA A 25 7.17 6.03 8.41
CA ALA A 25 7.42 5.26 7.19
C ALA A 25 8.76 5.68 6.58
N VAL A 26 9.60 4.71 6.22
CA VAL A 26 10.87 4.94 5.50
C VAL A 26 10.92 4.06 4.26
N LYS A 27 11.69 4.49 3.26
CA LYS A 27 11.76 3.86 1.93
C LYS A 27 11.91 2.33 1.97
N ASP A 28 12.81 1.83 2.81
CA ASP A 28 13.07 0.39 2.92
C ASP A 28 11.88 -0.38 3.50
N LYS A 29 11.15 0.20 4.46
CA LYS A 29 9.93 -0.42 5.02
C LYS A 29 8.83 -0.49 3.96
N VAL A 30 8.68 0.56 3.15
CA VAL A 30 7.70 0.62 2.03
C VAL A 30 7.96 -0.49 1.02
N VAL A 31 9.21 -0.64 0.57
CA VAL A 31 9.59 -1.67 -0.41
C VAL A 31 9.40 -3.08 0.17
N LYS A 32 9.77 -3.30 1.44
CA LYS A 32 9.61 -4.60 2.11
C LYS A 32 8.14 -4.99 2.25
N ALA A 33 7.30 -4.08 2.74
CA ALA A 33 5.88 -4.33 2.95
C ALA A 33 5.16 -4.62 1.61
N HIS A 34 5.44 -3.82 0.58
CA HIS A 34 4.92 -4.06 -0.77
C HIS A 34 5.25 -5.47 -1.28
N ARG A 35 6.51 -5.90 -1.18
CA ARG A 35 6.91 -7.25 -1.62
C ARG A 35 6.19 -8.35 -0.86
N GLN A 36 6.04 -8.22 0.46
CA GLN A 36 5.36 -9.23 1.28
C GLN A 36 3.88 -9.35 0.92
N LEU A 37 3.18 -8.22 0.77
CA LEU A 37 1.77 -8.21 0.37
C LEU A 37 1.58 -8.77 -1.04
N MET A 38 2.40 -8.36 -2.00
CA MET A 38 2.31 -8.86 -3.37
C MET A 38 2.63 -10.35 -3.47
N GLN A 39 3.49 -10.92 -2.62
CA GLN A 39 3.74 -12.36 -2.64
C GLN A 39 2.50 -13.19 -2.30
N GLY A 40 1.65 -12.70 -1.40
CA GLY A 40 0.42 -13.38 -0.96
C GLY A 40 -0.84 -13.00 -1.73
N LEU A 41 -0.92 -11.78 -2.24
CA LEU A 41 -2.13 -11.22 -2.85
C LEU A 41 -2.04 -11.06 -4.37
N HIS A 42 -0.98 -11.59 -5.00
CA HIS A 42 -0.84 -11.55 -6.46
C HIS A 42 -2.02 -12.26 -7.15
N PRO A 43 -2.62 -11.68 -8.21
CA PRO A 43 -3.70 -12.30 -8.98
C PRO A 43 -3.34 -13.70 -9.50
N ASP A 44 -2.13 -13.86 -10.06
CA ASP A 44 -1.61 -15.15 -10.55
C ASP A 44 -1.55 -16.27 -9.49
N ARG A 45 -1.68 -15.93 -8.20
CA ARG A 45 -1.67 -16.87 -7.07
C ARG A 45 -3.04 -16.98 -6.39
N GLY A 46 -4.11 -16.57 -7.07
CA GLY A 46 -5.47 -16.55 -6.53
C GLY A 46 -5.79 -15.31 -5.70
N GLY A 47 -4.97 -14.27 -5.80
CA GLY A 47 -5.23 -12.96 -5.22
C GLY A 47 -6.21 -12.11 -6.04
N SER A 48 -6.25 -10.81 -5.76
CA SER A 48 -7.21 -9.88 -6.38
C SER A 48 -6.48 -8.78 -7.16
N ASP A 49 -6.88 -8.58 -8.42
CA ASP A 49 -6.39 -7.47 -9.25
C ASP A 49 -6.61 -6.11 -8.58
N TYR A 50 -7.77 -5.94 -7.94
CA TYR A 50 -8.12 -4.72 -7.24
C TYR A 50 -7.16 -4.44 -6.07
N LEU A 51 -6.90 -5.46 -5.25
CA LEU A 51 -5.98 -5.33 -4.10
C LEU A 51 -4.54 -5.10 -4.57
N ALA A 52 -4.08 -5.84 -5.57
CA ALA A 52 -2.76 -5.66 -6.16
C ALA A 52 -2.57 -4.22 -6.69
N LYS A 53 -3.59 -3.67 -7.37
CA LYS A 53 -3.58 -2.27 -7.83
C LYS A 53 -3.47 -1.29 -6.67
N LYS A 54 -4.25 -1.48 -5.60
CA LYS A 54 -4.20 -0.62 -4.39
C LYS A 54 -2.83 -0.67 -3.71
N ILE A 55 -2.25 -1.86 -3.56
CA ILE A 55 -0.91 -2.07 -2.98
C ILE A 55 0.17 -1.36 -3.82
N ASN A 56 0.09 -1.47 -5.14
CA ASN A 56 1.01 -0.76 -6.05
C ASN A 56 0.89 0.76 -5.93
N MET A 57 -0.34 1.29 -5.93
CA MET A 57 -0.58 2.73 -5.79
C MET A 57 -0.07 3.27 -4.45
N ALA A 58 -0.24 2.52 -3.35
CA ALA A 58 0.26 2.91 -2.03
C ALA A 58 1.80 2.98 -1.99
N LYS A 59 2.47 1.97 -2.56
CA LYS A 59 3.94 1.96 -2.70
C LYS A 59 4.43 3.16 -3.51
N ASP A 60 3.85 3.40 -4.69
CA ASP A 60 4.27 4.48 -5.57
C ASP A 60 4.07 5.86 -4.94
N TYR A 61 2.97 6.07 -4.21
CA TYR A 61 2.69 7.30 -3.48
C TYR A 61 3.76 7.58 -2.41
N LEU A 62 4.01 6.63 -1.49
CA LEU A 62 4.97 6.84 -0.40
C LEU A 62 6.40 6.97 -0.91
N LEU A 63 6.78 6.22 -1.96
CA LEU A 63 8.11 6.36 -2.55
C LEU A 63 8.33 7.73 -3.18
N LYS A 64 7.28 8.36 -3.74
CA LYS A 64 7.34 9.73 -4.27
C LYS A 64 7.39 10.77 -3.16
N GLU A 65 6.68 10.54 -2.06
CA GLU A 65 6.65 11.45 -0.90
C GLU A 65 7.96 11.43 -0.09
N LEU A 66 8.63 10.28 -0.03
CA LEU A 66 9.89 10.07 0.71
C LEU A 66 11.16 10.35 -0.13
N GLN A 67 11.01 10.89 -1.35
CA GLN A 67 12.12 11.35 -2.19
C GLN A 67 12.69 12.67 -1.67
#